data_AF-A0AAD6SZC7-F1
#
_entry.id   AF-A0AAD6SZC7-F1
#
_cell.length_a   1.000
_cell.length_b   1.000
_cell.length_c   1.000
_cell.angle_alpha   90.00
_cell.angle_beta   90.00
_cell.angle_gamma   90.00
#
_symmetry.space_group_name_H-M   'P 1'
#
loop_
_entity.id
_entity.type
_entity.pdbx_description
1 polymer ?
#
loop_
_entity_poly.entity_id
_entity_poly.type
_entity_poly.pdbx_seq_one_letter_code
_entity_poly.pdbx_strand_id
1 'polypeptide(L)'
;MISLQARVVVFGRRSHSVLDSNSPASTIQLNPVMSDATVPPPFVPQAPFQGPGGDVILRSSDGIDFYVYRIVLSLASPVFEHMFGSSQPPSESDTLPVVPMAESAIILDRSLRFFYPGAEPVVDSVGQLCDILELLIGKYDTQSLVSLGKRFLRDYIDAEPLACFAVAIRLGWQDIARTAARKCLSLPLLTPTHKLPNVWKNAPGTAYYHLLQYHYRCGEAARASWKDLSWTQACRCTRYLEASCHLPGTKGYGTMVWFIQYLQASAEMAAINPSPDIIDDCSLISKALQGIQNCPDCKGRMSKVLPEFISTQWWPHIKSEIAKVELDLEF
;
A
#
# COMPACT_ATOMS: atom_id res chain seq x y z
N MET A 1 -5.66 25.27 24.26
CA MET A 1 -7.10 25.03 24.49
C MET A 1 -7.85 25.31 23.20
N ILE A 2 -8.04 24.30 22.35
CA ILE A 2 -8.99 24.37 21.22
C ILE A 2 -9.69 23.01 21.17
N SER A 3 -11.01 23.10 21.26
CA SER A 3 -11.99 22.04 21.47
C SER A 3 -12.38 21.37 20.16
N LEU A 4 -12.27 20.05 20.07
CA LEU A 4 -12.82 19.24 18.99
C LEU A 4 -14.21 18.72 19.42
N GLN A 5 -15.28 19.29 18.86
CA GLN A 5 -16.63 18.74 19.00
C GLN A 5 -16.89 17.71 17.89
N ALA A 6 -17.21 16.49 18.31
CA ALA A 6 -17.69 15.41 17.45
C ALA A 6 -19.17 15.65 17.06
N ARG A 7 -19.48 15.54 15.77
CA ARG A 7 -20.87 15.51 15.27
C ARG A 7 -21.33 14.06 15.10
N VAL A 8 -22.31 13.68 15.91
CA VAL A 8 -23.09 12.43 15.81
C VAL A 8 -24.06 12.55 14.63
N VAL A 9 -24.04 11.60 13.70
CA VAL A 9 -25.03 11.50 12.62
C VAL A 9 -26.07 10.45 13.00
N VAL A 10 -27.32 10.90 13.16
CA VAL A 10 -28.49 10.07 13.45
C VAL A 10 -29.11 9.60 12.12
N PHE A 11 -29.27 8.29 11.93
CA PHE A 11 -29.97 7.71 10.78
C PHE A 11 -31.50 7.78 10.98
N GLY A 12 -32.16 8.60 10.15
CA GLY A 12 -33.62 8.68 10.08
C GLY A 12 -34.22 7.60 9.17
N ARG A 13 -35.22 6.89 9.69
CA ARG A 13 -36.03 5.86 9.01
C ARG A 13 -36.81 6.47 7.83
N ARG A 14 -36.85 5.78 6.69
CA ARG A 14 -37.73 6.11 5.54
C ARG A 14 -39.10 5.48 5.73
N SER A 15 -40.14 6.30 5.63
CA SER A 15 -41.55 5.90 5.55
C SER A 15 -42.01 5.92 4.10
N HIS A 16 -42.82 4.92 3.71
CA HIS A 16 -43.48 4.78 2.42
C HIS A 16 -44.58 5.84 2.19
N SER A 17 -44.68 6.38 0.97
CA SER A 17 -45.92 6.95 0.41
C SER A 17 -45.86 6.90 -1.13
N VAL A 18 -46.59 5.96 -1.73
CA VAL A 18 -47.75 6.15 -2.63
C VAL A 18 -47.49 7.09 -3.81
N LEU A 19 -47.51 6.51 -5.01
CA LEU A 19 -47.44 7.16 -6.32
C LEU A 19 -48.85 7.63 -6.72
N ASP A 20 -49.01 8.93 -6.96
CA ASP A 20 -50.13 9.47 -7.76
C ASP A 20 -49.56 10.22 -8.96
N SER A 21 -50.01 9.78 -10.13
CA SER A 21 -49.71 10.31 -11.46
C SER A 21 -50.79 11.31 -11.88
N ASN A 22 -50.41 12.55 -12.22
CA ASN A 22 -50.97 13.38 -13.31
C ASN A 22 -50.61 14.88 -13.18
N SER A 23 -49.74 15.40 -14.07
CA SER A 23 -49.89 16.74 -14.70
C SER A 23 -48.72 17.09 -15.63
N PRO A 24 -48.93 17.99 -16.62
CA PRO A 24 -48.27 17.93 -17.92
C PRO A 24 -46.95 18.71 -18.02
N ALA A 25 -46.19 18.32 -19.04
CA ALA A 25 -44.87 18.82 -19.40
C ALA A 25 -44.82 20.35 -19.53
N SER A 26 -44.00 20.98 -18.68
CA SER A 26 -43.49 22.34 -18.87
C SER A 26 -42.02 22.25 -19.27
N THR A 27 -41.73 22.64 -20.52
CA THR A 27 -40.39 22.67 -21.09
C THR A 27 -39.53 23.71 -20.35
N ILE A 28 -38.64 23.24 -19.48
CA ILE A 28 -37.57 24.08 -18.90
C ILE A 28 -36.50 24.24 -19.98
N GLN A 29 -36.43 25.41 -20.60
CA GLN A 29 -35.26 25.78 -21.41
C GLN A 29 -34.09 26.07 -20.46
N LEU A 30 -33.14 25.14 -20.38
CA LEU A 30 -31.83 25.35 -19.79
C LEU A 30 -30.99 26.15 -20.77
N ASN A 31 -30.81 27.44 -20.51
CA ASN A 31 -29.72 28.20 -21.12
C ASN A 31 -28.40 27.66 -20.55
N PRO A 32 -27.42 27.27 -21.38
CA PRO A 32 -26.13 26.83 -20.87
C PRO A 32 -25.40 28.05 -20.30
N VAL A 33 -25.23 28.06 -18.97
CA VAL A 33 -24.24 28.90 -18.32
C VAL A 33 -22.88 28.38 -18.79
N MET A 34 -22.28 29.08 -19.76
CA MET A 34 -20.86 28.93 -20.06
C MET A 34 -20.10 29.35 -18.79
N SER A 35 -19.76 28.35 -17.99
CA SER A 35 -18.77 28.49 -16.93
C SER A 35 -17.43 28.66 -17.63
N ASP A 36 -16.88 29.86 -17.52
CA ASP A 36 -15.51 30.17 -17.89
C ASP A 36 -14.60 29.25 -17.07
N ALA A 37 -14.18 28.14 -17.68
CA ALA A 37 -13.25 27.20 -17.08
C ALA A 37 -11.91 27.93 -16.94
N THR A 38 -11.63 28.41 -15.73
CA THR A 38 -10.39 29.10 -15.39
C THR A 38 -9.24 28.14 -15.70
N VAL A 39 -8.53 28.39 -16.80
CA VAL A 39 -7.38 27.59 -17.20
C VAL A 39 -6.36 27.68 -16.06
N PRO A 40 -5.92 26.55 -15.47
CA PRO A 40 -4.90 26.57 -14.43
C PRO A 40 -3.65 27.29 -14.95
N PRO A 41 -2.93 28.02 -14.09
CA PRO A 41 -1.72 28.74 -14.51
C PRO A 41 -0.75 27.76 -15.19
N PRO A 42 -0.08 28.18 -16.28
CA PRO A 42 0.84 27.32 -17.02
C PRO A 42 1.96 26.83 -16.10
N PHE A 43 2.37 25.57 -16.29
CA PHE A 43 3.47 24.98 -15.53
C PHE A 43 4.75 25.80 -15.74
N VAL A 44 5.45 26.11 -14.64
CA VAL A 44 6.72 26.85 -14.68
C VAL A 44 7.85 25.93 -14.21
N PRO A 45 8.79 25.56 -15.10
CA PRO A 45 9.96 24.78 -14.73
C PRO A 45 10.73 25.44 -13.60
N GLN A 46 11.14 24.65 -12.62
CA GLN A 46 11.97 25.11 -11.50
C GLN A 46 13.44 24.78 -11.78
N ALA A 47 14.35 25.36 -10.99
CA ALA A 47 15.76 24.98 -11.01
C ALA A 47 15.91 23.44 -10.92
N PRO A 48 16.82 22.83 -11.71
CA PRO A 48 17.82 23.47 -12.56
C PRO A 48 17.37 23.76 -14.02
N PHE A 49 16.10 23.57 -14.37
CA PHE A 49 15.61 23.62 -15.75
C PHE A 49 15.12 24.99 -16.22
N GLN A 50 15.29 26.00 -15.38
CA GLN A 50 14.82 27.37 -15.60
C GLN A 50 15.86 28.22 -16.36
N GLY A 51 15.41 29.06 -17.29
CA GLY A 51 16.25 30.07 -17.97
C GLY A 51 17.25 29.47 -18.97
N PRO A 52 18.06 30.29 -19.67
CA PRO A 52 18.86 29.87 -20.83
C PRO A 52 20.08 28.99 -20.52
N GLY A 53 20.17 28.40 -19.33
CA GLY A 53 21.28 27.52 -18.96
C GLY A 53 21.12 26.14 -19.59
N GLY A 54 22.07 25.72 -20.43
CA GLY A 54 22.02 24.43 -21.12
C GLY A 54 22.62 24.49 -22.52
N ASP A 55 22.58 23.37 -23.23
CA ASP A 55 23.00 23.26 -24.64
C ASP A 55 21.93 22.63 -25.54
N VAL A 56 20.74 22.33 -25.00
CA VAL A 56 19.54 21.87 -25.71
C VAL A 56 18.27 22.26 -24.95
N ILE A 57 17.19 22.49 -25.69
CA ILE A 57 15.85 22.71 -25.12
C ILE A 57 15.00 21.46 -25.38
N LEU A 58 14.43 20.87 -24.33
CA LEU A 58 13.36 19.89 -24.46
C LEU A 58 12.01 20.60 -24.32
N ARG A 59 11.18 20.56 -25.37
CA ARG A 59 9.85 21.16 -25.36
C ARG A 59 8.80 20.10 -25.07
N SER A 60 8.06 20.23 -23.98
CA SER A 60 6.97 19.33 -23.63
C SER A 60 5.81 19.40 -24.63
N SER A 61 4.90 18.42 -24.57
CA SER A 61 3.73 18.36 -25.47
C SER A 61 2.71 19.47 -25.24
N ASP A 62 2.71 20.07 -24.04
CA ASP A 62 1.96 21.27 -23.66
C ASP A 62 2.75 22.58 -23.87
N GLY A 63 3.89 22.52 -24.57
CA GLY A 63 4.61 23.68 -25.09
C GLY A 63 5.53 24.39 -24.09
N ILE A 64 5.88 23.75 -22.98
CA ILE A 64 6.79 24.29 -21.97
C ILE A 64 8.24 23.87 -22.29
N ASP A 65 9.14 24.84 -22.23
CA ASP A 65 10.56 24.64 -22.54
C ASP A 65 11.38 24.34 -21.29
N PHE A 66 12.18 23.26 -21.36
CA PHE A 66 13.13 22.84 -20.35
C PHE A 66 14.54 22.99 -20.90
N TYR A 67 15.36 23.81 -20.25
CA TYR A 67 16.74 24.01 -20.65
C TYR A 67 17.63 22.99 -19.91
N VAL A 68 18.33 22.17 -20.68
CA VAL A 68 19.07 21.01 -20.17
C VAL A 68 20.43 20.88 -20.86
N TYR A 69 21.29 20.06 -20.27
CA TYR A 69 22.59 19.64 -20.80
C TYR A 69 22.50 18.25 -21.42
N ARG A 70 22.84 18.15 -22.71
CA ARG A 70 22.90 16.90 -23.49
C ARG A 70 23.75 15.86 -22.79
N ILE A 71 24.93 16.24 -22.29
CA ILE A 71 25.87 15.32 -21.64
C ILE A 71 25.26 14.59 -20.43
N VAL A 72 24.47 15.29 -19.59
CA VAL A 72 23.84 14.67 -18.41
C VAL A 72 22.86 13.59 -18.84
N LEU A 73 22.03 13.90 -19.84
CA LEU A 73 21.02 12.99 -20.35
C LEU A 73 21.62 11.84 -21.16
N SER A 74 22.65 12.09 -21.98
CA SER A 74 23.35 11.06 -22.75
C SER A 74 24.07 10.06 -21.85
N LEU A 75 24.70 10.52 -20.75
CA LEU A 75 25.32 9.62 -19.78
C LEU A 75 24.29 8.76 -19.03
N ALA A 76 23.08 9.27 -18.86
CA ALA A 76 22.02 8.58 -18.14
C ALA A 76 21.22 7.61 -19.03
N SER A 77 21.11 7.88 -20.33
CA SER A 77 20.22 7.19 -21.26
C SER A 77 20.82 7.06 -22.66
N PRO A 78 20.97 5.83 -23.18
CA PRO A 78 21.37 5.58 -24.56
C PRO A 78 20.39 6.19 -25.59
N VAL A 79 19.11 6.30 -25.23
CA VAL A 79 18.09 6.91 -26.09
C VAL A 79 18.38 8.39 -26.29
N PHE A 80 18.72 9.11 -25.21
CA PHE A 80 19.13 10.51 -25.33
C PHE A 80 20.48 10.67 -26.04
N GLU A 81 21.44 9.78 -25.79
CA GLU A 81 22.72 9.75 -26.53
C GLU A 81 22.48 9.64 -28.05
N HIS A 82 21.65 8.69 -28.49
CA HIS A 82 21.32 8.52 -29.91
C HIS A 82 20.53 9.70 -30.49
N MET A 83 19.54 10.19 -29.74
CA MET A 83 18.71 11.34 -30.13
C MET A 83 19.56 12.59 -30.37
N PHE A 84 20.55 12.82 -29.50
CA PHE A 84 21.45 13.96 -29.63
C PHE A 84 22.55 13.72 -30.65
N GLY A 85 23.09 12.52 -30.79
CA GLY A 85 24.13 12.21 -31.80
C GLY A 85 23.62 12.32 -33.24
N SER A 86 22.32 12.10 -33.46
CA SER A 86 21.66 12.26 -34.77
C SER A 86 21.24 13.71 -35.07
N SER A 87 21.27 14.60 -34.07
CA SER A 87 20.99 16.02 -34.26
C SER A 87 22.20 16.70 -34.91
N GLN A 88 22.05 17.25 -36.12
CA GLN A 88 23.09 18.00 -36.82
C GLN A 88 23.70 19.08 -35.91
N PRO A 89 25.01 19.37 -36.02
CA PRO A 89 25.61 20.50 -35.31
C PRO A 89 24.83 21.77 -35.67
N PRO A 90 24.63 22.69 -34.71
CA PRO A 90 23.91 23.91 -34.99
C PRO A 90 24.53 24.60 -36.20
N SER A 91 23.71 24.80 -37.23
CA SER A 91 23.95 25.88 -38.20
C SER A 91 24.24 27.15 -37.42
N GLU A 92 25.07 28.05 -37.94
CA GLU A 92 25.64 29.26 -37.32
C GLU A 92 24.62 30.28 -36.70
N SER A 93 23.37 29.89 -36.50
CA SER A 93 22.36 30.57 -35.70
C SER A 93 22.62 30.44 -34.19
N ASP A 94 22.59 31.57 -33.47
CA ASP A 94 22.68 31.70 -32.00
C ASP A 94 21.54 31.01 -31.20
N THR A 95 20.74 30.16 -31.83
CA THR A 95 19.57 29.52 -31.21
C THR A 95 19.84 28.08 -30.80
N LEU A 96 19.57 27.76 -29.52
CA LEU A 96 19.68 26.38 -29.01
C LEU A 96 18.77 25.41 -29.79
N PRO A 97 19.21 24.18 -30.05
CA PRO A 97 18.37 23.16 -30.67
C PRO A 97 17.18 22.82 -29.77
N VAL A 98 15.99 22.73 -30.38
CA VAL A 98 14.74 22.40 -29.68
C VAL A 98 14.30 20.99 -30.08
N VAL A 99 14.14 20.12 -29.08
CA VAL A 99 13.68 18.74 -29.26
C VAL A 99 12.27 18.61 -28.70
N PRO A 100 11.26 18.29 -29.53
CA PRO A 100 9.90 18.08 -29.05
C PRO A 100 9.77 16.75 -28.30
N MET A 101 9.05 16.78 -27.18
CA MET A 101 8.79 15.65 -26.30
C MET A 101 7.30 15.30 -26.32
N ALA A 102 6.98 14.01 -26.10
CA ALA A 102 5.59 13.56 -26.03
C ALA A 102 4.99 13.81 -24.63
N GLU A 103 5.85 13.90 -23.62
CA GLU A 103 5.51 14.07 -22.21
C GLU A 103 4.99 15.49 -21.94
N SER A 104 4.00 15.60 -21.06
CA SER A 104 3.57 16.90 -20.51
C SER A 104 4.67 17.50 -19.63
N ALA A 105 4.61 18.81 -19.40
CA ALA A 105 5.62 19.51 -18.61
C ALA A 105 5.81 18.90 -17.21
N ILE A 106 4.72 18.48 -16.57
CA ILE A 106 4.76 17.87 -15.23
C ILE A 106 5.50 16.53 -15.22
N ILE A 107 5.25 15.65 -16.20
CA ILE A 107 5.90 14.34 -16.27
C ILE A 107 7.36 14.50 -16.68
N LEU A 108 7.64 15.41 -17.61
CA LEU A 108 8.98 15.70 -18.08
C LEU A 108 9.85 16.29 -16.95
N ASP A 109 9.39 17.29 -16.21
CA ASP A 109 10.10 17.86 -15.04
C ASP A 109 10.49 16.77 -14.04
N ARG A 110 9.51 15.96 -13.61
CA ARG A 110 9.74 14.92 -12.61
C ARG A 110 10.71 13.85 -13.09
N SER A 111 10.64 13.49 -14.37
CA SER A 111 11.54 12.52 -14.99
C SER A 111 12.96 13.07 -15.07
N LEU A 112 13.13 14.33 -15.49
CA LEU A 112 14.44 14.99 -15.59
C LEU A 112 15.16 15.06 -14.24
N ARG A 113 14.43 15.24 -13.13
CA ARG A 113 15.01 15.25 -11.77
C ARG A 113 15.71 13.95 -11.40
N PHE A 114 15.38 12.82 -12.03
CA PHE A 114 16.13 11.57 -11.81
C PHE A 114 17.52 11.56 -12.46
N PHE A 115 17.75 12.43 -13.45
CA PHE A 115 19.03 12.51 -14.17
C PHE A 115 19.96 13.58 -13.61
N TYR A 116 19.41 14.63 -12.99
CA TYR A 116 20.17 15.82 -12.63
C TYR A 116 20.71 15.77 -11.20
N PRO A 117 22.04 15.83 -11.01
CA PRO A 117 22.62 15.92 -9.67
C PRO A 117 22.09 17.15 -8.92
N GLY A 118 21.73 16.98 -7.66
CA GLY A 118 21.22 18.05 -6.80
C GLY A 118 19.75 18.44 -7.06
N ALA A 119 19.09 17.86 -8.06
CA ALA A 119 17.65 17.98 -8.24
C ALA A 119 16.97 16.82 -7.49
N GLU A 120 16.20 17.13 -6.44
CA GLU A 120 15.46 16.10 -5.71
C GLU A 120 14.25 15.62 -6.54
N PRO A 121 14.08 14.32 -6.76
CA PRO A 121 12.88 13.78 -7.41
C PRO A 121 11.65 14.09 -6.56
N VAL A 122 10.63 14.74 -7.15
CA VAL A 122 9.37 14.99 -6.47
C VAL A 122 8.27 14.06 -6.98
N VAL A 123 7.67 13.35 -6.03
CA VAL A 123 6.72 12.26 -6.26
C VAL A 123 5.52 12.51 -5.36
N ASP A 124 4.34 12.74 -5.96
CA ASP A 124 3.11 13.06 -5.21
C ASP A 124 2.37 11.81 -4.73
N SER A 125 2.59 10.67 -5.40
CA SER A 125 1.93 9.40 -5.10
C SER A 125 2.68 8.21 -5.68
N VAL A 126 2.43 7.02 -5.14
CA VAL A 126 2.97 5.75 -5.65
C VAL A 126 2.56 5.51 -7.11
N GLY A 127 1.35 5.92 -7.50
CA GLY A 127 0.89 5.81 -8.89
C GLY A 127 1.72 6.65 -9.85
N GLN A 128 2.00 7.91 -9.48
CA GLN A 128 2.85 8.78 -10.30
C GLN A 128 4.30 8.28 -10.34
N LEU A 129 4.82 7.74 -9.23
CA LEU A 129 6.13 7.09 -9.22
C LEU A 129 6.20 5.95 -10.24
N CYS A 130 5.15 5.12 -10.31
CA CYS A 130 5.04 4.04 -11.29
C CYS A 130 5.16 4.56 -12.72
N ASP A 131 4.35 5.57 -13.06
CA ASP A 131 4.28 6.09 -14.42
C ASP A 131 5.62 6.74 -14.83
N ILE A 132 6.30 7.42 -13.90
CA ILE A 132 7.65 7.96 -14.12
C ILE A 132 8.67 6.83 -14.31
N LEU A 133 8.68 5.82 -13.43
CA LEU A 133 9.64 4.72 -13.52
C LEU A 133 9.45 3.87 -14.78
N GLU A 134 8.22 3.60 -15.19
CA GLU A 134 7.92 2.90 -16.45
C GLU A 134 8.41 3.68 -17.65
N LEU A 135 8.18 4.99 -17.65
CA LEU A 135 8.68 5.87 -18.71
C LEU A 135 10.21 5.85 -18.75
N LEU A 136 10.87 6.06 -17.62
CA LEU A 136 12.32 6.13 -17.51
C LEU A 136 12.98 4.80 -17.93
N ILE A 137 12.49 3.67 -17.44
CA ILE A 137 13.08 2.36 -17.69
C ILE A 137 12.70 1.85 -19.08
N GLY A 138 11.42 1.97 -19.47
CA GLY A 138 10.91 1.43 -20.72
C GLY A 138 11.24 2.31 -21.93
N LYS A 139 10.95 3.62 -21.88
CA LYS A 139 11.13 4.52 -23.02
C LYS A 139 12.56 5.03 -23.13
N TYR A 140 13.20 5.38 -22.01
CA TYR A 140 14.53 5.99 -22.00
C TYR A 140 15.67 5.00 -21.69
N ASP A 141 15.37 3.72 -21.47
CA ASP A 141 16.35 2.65 -21.19
C ASP A 141 17.35 3.00 -20.07
N THR A 142 16.82 3.45 -18.94
CA THR A 142 17.63 3.92 -17.80
C THR A 142 17.78 2.83 -16.73
N GLN A 143 18.45 1.73 -17.09
CA GLN A 143 18.63 0.59 -16.16
C GLN A 143 19.33 0.98 -14.85
N SER A 144 20.17 2.02 -14.87
CA SER A 144 20.81 2.60 -13.69
C SER A 144 19.80 3.08 -12.62
N LEU A 145 18.59 3.48 -13.03
CA LEU A 145 17.55 3.97 -12.13
C LEU A 145 16.71 2.86 -11.49
N VAL A 146 16.81 1.61 -11.94
CA VAL A 146 16.06 0.48 -11.37
C VAL A 146 16.33 0.35 -9.88
N SER A 147 17.59 0.39 -9.46
CA SER A 147 17.97 0.27 -8.04
C SER A 147 17.41 1.41 -7.19
N LEU A 148 17.42 2.63 -7.74
CA LEU A 148 16.90 3.82 -7.07
C LEU A 148 15.38 3.78 -6.97
N GLY A 149 14.68 3.45 -8.06
CA GLY A 149 13.23 3.28 -8.08
C GLY A 149 12.76 2.18 -7.12
N LYS A 150 13.49 1.05 -7.06
CA LYS A 150 13.25 0.00 -6.07
C LYS A 150 13.39 0.51 -4.63
N ARG A 151 14.38 1.36 -4.36
CA ARG A 151 14.56 1.98 -3.04
C ARG A 151 13.38 2.89 -2.70
N PHE A 152 13.00 3.80 -3.59
CA PHE A 152 11.84 4.67 -3.38
C PHE A 152 10.57 3.85 -3.11
N LEU A 153 10.30 2.83 -3.92
CA LEU A 153 9.10 2.02 -3.74
C LEU A 153 9.08 1.28 -2.39
N ARG A 154 10.24 0.85 -1.87
CA ARG A 154 10.34 0.23 -0.54
C ARG A 154 9.94 1.18 0.58
N ASP A 155 10.24 2.47 0.46
CA ASP A 155 9.89 3.48 1.46
C ASP A 155 8.36 3.66 1.61
N TYR A 156 7.59 3.29 0.59
CA TYR A 156 6.11 3.35 0.60
C TYR A 156 5.43 2.04 0.98
N ILE A 157 6.15 0.91 1.10
CA ILE A 157 5.53 -0.42 1.30
C ILE A 157 4.68 -0.45 2.58
N ASP A 158 5.13 0.18 3.66
CA ASP A 158 4.40 0.14 4.93
C ASP A 158 3.11 0.98 4.87
N ALA A 159 3.12 2.09 4.13
CA ALA A 159 1.97 2.99 4.02
C ALA A 159 0.97 2.55 2.95
N GLU A 160 1.45 2.09 1.80
CA GLU A 160 0.63 1.75 0.63
C GLU A 160 1.05 0.41 0.00
N PRO A 161 1.02 -0.71 0.74
CA PRO A 161 1.54 -1.99 0.25
C PRO A 161 0.81 -2.48 -1.00
N LEU A 162 -0.50 -2.26 -1.09
CA LEU A 162 -1.29 -2.69 -2.26
C LEU A 162 -0.96 -1.90 -3.52
N ALA A 163 -0.64 -0.61 -3.40
CA ALA A 163 -0.18 0.19 -4.53
C ALA A 163 1.23 -0.26 -4.94
N CYS A 164 2.14 -0.43 -3.97
CA CYS A 164 3.50 -0.90 -4.22
C CYS A 164 3.55 -2.27 -4.88
N PHE A 165 2.64 -3.18 -4.49
CA PHE A 165 2.48 -4.47 -5.14
C PHE A 165 2.15 -4.32 -6.63
N ALA A 166 1.15 -3.50 -6.96
CA ALA A 166 0.74 -3.27 -8.35
C ALA A 166 1.89 -2.70 -9.21
N VAL A 167 2.63 -1.73 -8.67
CA VAL A 167 3.80 -1.14 -9.34
C VAL A 167 4.88 -2.21 -9.57
N ALA A 168 5.18 -3.01 -8.55
CA ALA A 168 6.20 -4.04 -8.66
C ALA A 168 5.83 -5.13 -9.68
N ILE A 169 4.53 -5.44 -9.83
CA ILE A 169 4.05 -6.33 -10.90
C ILE A 169 4.28 -5.70 -12.27
N ARG A 170 3.85 -4.45 -12.48
CA ARG A 170 3.98 -3.76 -13.77
C ARG A 170 5.44 -3.62 -14.21
N LEU A 171 6.35 -3.40 -13.26
CA LEU A 171 7.79 -3.26 -13.50
C LEU A 171 8.59 -4.58 -13.46
N GLY A 172 7.94 -5.72 -13.22
CA GLY A 172 8.63 -7.02 -13.11
C GLY A 172 9.56 -7.16 -11.89
N TRP A 173 9.34 -6.38 -10.83
CA TRP A 173 10.19 -6.34 -9.63
C TRP A 173 9.74 -7.35 -8.58
N GLN A 174 10.08 -8.61 -8.81
CA GLN A 174 9.61 -9.75 -8.01
C GLN A 174 9.91 -9.64 -6.51
N ASP A 175 11.09 -9.13 -6.14
CA ASP A 175 11.50 -8.98 -4.74
C ASP A 175 10.60 -8.00 -3.98
N ILE A 176 10.23 -6.89 -4.63
CA ILE A 176 9.33 -5.90 -4.06
C ILE A 176 7.89 -6.42 -4.05
N ALA A 177 7.44 -7.07 -5.13
CA ALA A 177 6.11 -7.64 -5.20
C ALA A 177 5.88 -8.63 -4.04
N ARG A 178 6.82 -9.55 -3.78
CA ARG A 178 6.73 -10.49 -2.65
C ARG A 178 6.71 -9.78 -1.30
N THR A 179 7.52 -8.74 -1.13
CA THR A 179 7.58 -7.97 0.11
C THR A 179 6.28 -7.20 0.36
N ALA A 180 5.76 -6.52 -0.66
CA ALA A 180 4.52 -5.79 -0.62
C ALA A 180 3.31 -6.71 -0.39
N ALA A 181 3.26 -7.87 -1.06
CA ALA A 181 2.20 -8.86 -0.86
C ALA A 181 2.10 -9.37 0.58
N ARG A 182 3.24 -9.62 1.23
CA ARG A 182 3.27 -9.98 2.66
C ARG A 182 2.70 -8.86 3.53
N LYS A 183 2.97 -7.60 3.20
CA LYS A 183 2.44 -6.43 3.91
C LYS A 183 0.94 -6.25 3.65
N CYS A 184 0.45 -6.61 2.47
CA CYS A 184 -0.97 -6.67 2.16
C CYS A 184 -1.77 -7.67 3.03
N LEU A 185 -1.12 -8.63 3.70
CA LEU A 185 -1.81 -9.51 4.66
C LEU A 185 -2.47 -8.71 5.79
N SER A 186 -1.85 -7.58 6.18
CA SER A 186 -2.38 -6.65 7.19
C SER A 186 -3.61 -5.84 6.71
N LEU A 187 -3.99 -5.97 5.44
CA LEU A 187 -5.14 -5.29 4.85
C LEU A 187 -6.37 -6.21 4.78
N PRO A 188 -7.58 -5.67 4.93
CA PRO A 188 -8.82 -6.44 4.84
C PRO A 188 -9.23 -6.69 3.37
N LEU A 189 -8.34 -7.27 2.55
CA LEU A 189 -8.55 -7.43 1.09
C LEU A 189 -9.76 -8.29 0.73
N LEU A 190 -10.11 -9.25 1.59
CA LEU A 190 -11.25 -10.14 1.40
C LEU A 190 -12.60 -9.48 1.78
N THR A 191 -12.59 -8.21 2.17
CA THR A 191 -13.80 -7.46 2.53
C THR A 191 -14.31 -6.61 1.35
N PRO A 192 -15.65 -6.49 1.16
CA PRO A 192 -16.22 -5.69 0.07
C PRO A 192 -15.92 -4.19 0.15
N THR A 193 -15.42 -3.71 1.30
CA THR A 193 -15.17 -2.30 1.56
C THR A 193 -13.82 -1.81 1.06
N HIS A 194 -12.91 -2.72 0.68
CA HIS A 194 -11.56 -2.34 0.30
C HIS A 194 -11.54 -1.69 -1.10
N LYS A 195 -11.00 -0.47 -1.20
CA LYS A 195 -10.89 0.26 -2.45
C LYS A 195 -9.54 0.00 -3.11
N LEU A 196 -9.56 -0.36 -4.39
CA LEU A 196 -8.34 -0.48 -5.19
C LEU A 196 -7.72 0.91 -5.44
N PRO A 197 -6.42 1.09 -5.17
CA PRO A 197 -5.69 2.29 -5.58
C PRO A 197 -5.74 2.52 -7.10
N ASN A 198 -5.68 3.79 -7.53
CA ASN A 198 -5.76 4.16 -8.96
C ASN A 198 -4.70 3.47 -9.84
N VAL A 199 -3.54 3.11 -9.28
CA VAL A 199 -2.47 2.40 -10.00
C VAL A 199 -2.92 1.05 -10.58
N TRP A 200 -4.00 0.46 -10.04
CA TRP A 200 -4.57 -0.79 -10.52
C TRP A 200 -5.34 -0.68 -11.84
N LYS A 201 -5.65 0.53 -12.33
CA LYS A 201 -6.33 0.71 -13.63
C LYS A 201 -5.54 0.09 -14.79
N ASN A 202 -4.22 0.05 -14.68
CA ASN A 202 -3.32 -0.45 -15.71
C ASN A 202 -2.57 -1.73 -15.28
N ALA A 203 -2.89 -2.28 -14.11
CA ALA A 203 -2.24 -3.50 -13.61
C ALA A 203 -3.04 -4.76 -14.02
N PRO A 204 -2.38 -5.90 -14.24
CA PRO A 204 -3.08 -7.15 -14.56
C PRO A 204 -4.04 -7.58 -13.45
N GLY A 205 -5.31 -7.81 -13.80
CA GLY A 205 -6.31 -8.32 -12.84
C GLY A 205 -5.96 -9.70 -12.29
N THR A 206 -5.22 -10.51 -13.05
CA THR A 206 -4.67 -11.80 -12.61
C THR A 206 -3.74 -11.65 -11.42
N ALA A 207 -2.92 -10.61 -11.37
CA ALA A 207 -2.05 -10.34 -10.23
C ALA A 207 -2.84 -10.02 -8.95
N TYR A 208 -3.95 -9.29 -9.08
CA TYR A 208 -4.86 -9.06 -7.94
C TYR A 208 -5.51 -10.37 -7.49
N TYR A 209 -5.96 -11.20 -8.43
CA TYR A 209 -6.54 -12.51 -8.12
C TYR A 209 -5.55 -13.42 -7.38
N HIS A 210 -4.30 -13.51 -7.84
CA HIS A 210 -3.26 -14.28 -7.15
C HIS A 210 -2.94 -13.71 -5.76
N LEU A 211 -2.95 -12.38 -5.60
CA LEU A 211 -2.80 -11.75 -4.28
C LEU A 211 -3.94 -12.12 -3.34
N LEU A 212 -5.19 -12.17 -3.82
CA LEU A 212 -6.34 -12.60 -3.02
C LEU A 212 -6.26 -14.09 -2.65
N GLN A 213 -5.86 -14.95 -3.58
CA GLN A 213 -5.64 -16.37 -3.29
C GLN A 213 -4.52 -16.57 -2.26
N TYR A 214 -3.43 -15.84 -2.40
CA TYR A 214 -2.33 -15.83 -1.44
C TYR A 214 -2.81 -15.38 -0.06
N HIS A 215 -3.54 -14.27 0.01
CA HIS A 215 -4.12 -13.73 1.24
C HIS A 215 -5.03 -14.76 1.93
N TYR A 216 -5.93 -15.39 1.18
CA TYR A 216 -6.79 -16.46 1.67
C TYR A 216 -5.99 -17.66 2.21
N ARG A 217 -5.00 -18.17 1.46
CA ARG A 217 -4.16 -19.30 1.87
C ARG A 217 -3.36 -18.99 3.13
N CYS A 218 -2.83 -17.77 3.26
CA CYS A 218 -2.19 -17.30 4.50
C CYS A 218 -3.19 -17.25 5.66
N GLY A 219 -4.42 -16.81 5.42
CA GLY A 219 -5.49 -16.82 6.40
C GLY A 219 -5.83 -18.24 6.88
N GLU A 220 -5.94 -19.22 5.97
CA GLU A 220 -6.14 -20.63 6.33
C GLU A 220 -4.98 -21.21 7.13
N ALA A 221 -3.73 -20.88 6.77
CA ALA A 221 -2.55 -21.30 7.54
C ALA A 221 -2.56 -20.71 8.95
N ALA A 222 -2.91 -19.42 9.08
CA ALA A 222 -3.09 -18.77 10.38
C ALA A 222 -4.21 -19.44 11.20
N ARG A 223 -5.36 -19.74 10.58
CA ARG A 223 -6.46 -20.45 11.24
C ARG A 223 -6.06 -21.84 11.73
N ALA A 224 -5.26 -22.57 10.96
CA ALA A 224 -4.86 -23.93 11.32
C ALA A 224 -3.84 -24.00 12.47
N SER A 225 -3.16 -22.89 12.77
CA SER A 225 -2.02 -22.83 13.71
C SER A 225 -2.33 -23.27 15.14
N TRP A 226 -3.59 -23.22 15.59
CA TRP A 226 -3.99 -23.63 16.95
C TRP A 226 -4.30 -25.12 17.07
N LYS A 227 -4.43 -25.85 15.95
CA LYS A 227 -4.85 -27.27 15.95
C LYS A 227 -3.77 -28.20 16.50
N ASP A 228 -2.50 -27.89 16.23
CA ASP A 228 -1.37 -28.57 16.83
C ASP A 228 -0.74 -27.66 17.88
N LEU A 229 -0.72 -28.10 19.13
CA LEU A 229 -0.17 -27.38 20.27
C LEU A 229 1.20 -27.93 20.71
N SER A 230 1.81 -28.84 19.94
CA SER A 230 3.13 -29.41 20.24
C SER A 230 4.21 -28.33 20.44
N TRP A 231 4.13 -27.23 19.69
CA TRP A 231 5.03 -26.07 19.79
C TRP A 231 4.97 -25.35 21.15
N THR A 232 3.88 -25.48 21.91
CA THR A 232 3.70 -24.80 23.21
C THR A 232 4.50 -25.45 24.35
N GLN A 233 4.98 -26.69 24.18
CA GLN A 233 5.68 -27.44 25.23
C GLN A 233 7.04 -26.85 25.61
N ALA A 234 7.61 -25.98 24.76
CA ALA A 234 8.91 -25.36 24.98
C ALA A 234 8.88 -24.11 25.90
N CYS A 235 7.70 -23.53 26.18
CA CYS A 235 7.63 -22.25 26.90
C CYS A 235 7.52 -22.43 28.42
N ARG A 236 8.27 -21.63 29.20
CA ARG A 236 8.06 -21.53 30.66
C ARG A 236 6.68 -20.95 31.02
N CYS A 237 6.11 -20.14 30.12
CA CYS A 237 4.79 -19.53 30.25
C CYS A 237 3.64 -20.55 30.24
N THR A 238 3.76 -21.64 29.47
CA THR A 238 2.73 -22.69 29.36
C THR A 238 2.73 -23.61 30.57
N ARG A 239 3.86 -23.71 31.28
CA ARG A 239 3.94 -24.34 32.61
C ARG A 239 3.04 -23.68 33.67
N TYR A 240 2.75 -22.39 33.50
CA TYR A 240 1.78 -21.68 34.35
C TYR A 240 0.33 -21.87 33.90
N LEU A 241 0.08 -22.27 32.65
CA LEU A 241 -1.25 -22.69 32.16
C LEU A 241 -1.61 -24.09 32.67
N GLU A 242 -0.61 -24.95 32.89
CA GLU A 242 -0.76 -26.26 33.53
C GLU A 242 -0.92 -26.17 35.06
N ALA A 243 -0.53 -25.04 35.68
CA ALA A 243 -0.68 -24.82 37.11
C ALA A 243 -2.18 -24.69 37.45
N SER A 244 -2.76 -25.80 37.86
CA SER A 244 -4.18 -25.91 38.16
C SER A 244 -4.53 -25.00 39.35
N CYS A 245 -5.36 -23.95 39.15
CA CYS A 245 -6.04 -23.28 40.27
C CYS A 245 -6.95 -24.34 40.89
N HIS A 246 -6.50 -24.97 41.98
CA HIS A 246 -7.33 -25.86 42.77
C HIS A 246 -8.28 -24.97 43.58
N LEU A 247 -9.42 -24.60 42.99
CA LEU A 247 -10.57 -24.26 43.82
C LEU A 247 -10.93 -25.54 44.60
N PRO A 248 -11.17 -25.47 45.92
CA PRO A 248 -11.58 -26.64 46.69
C PRO A 248 -12.83 -27.25 46.06
N GLY A 249 -12.71 -28.45 45.47
CA GLY A 249 -13.83 -29.20 44.88
C GLY A 249 -13.91 -29.27 43.36
N THR A 250 -13.05 -28.59 42.58
CA THR A 250 -13.06 -28.71 41.11
C THR A 250 -11.79 -29.35 40.57
N LYS A 251 -11.91 -30.48 39.87
CA LYS A 251 -10.78 -31.14 39.19
C LYS A 251 -10.34 -30.30 37.97
N GLY A 252 -9.15 -29.72 38.04
CA GLY A 252 -8.10 -29.54 37.02
C GLY A 252 -8.35 -29.09 35.56
N TYR A 253 -9.57 -29.11 35.02
CA TYR A 253 -9.78 -29.00 33.57
C TYR A 253 -10.07 -27.58 33.05
N GLY A 254 -10.38 -26.62 33.93
CA GLY A 254 -10.79 -25.27 33.53
C GLY A 254 -9.67 -24.38 32.97
N THR A 255 -8.42 -24.55 33.43
CA THR A 255 -7.29 -23.66 33.06
C THR A 255 -6.82 -23.83 31.62
N MET A 256 -7.08 -24.96 30.96
CA MET A 256 -6.67 -25.15 29.55
C MET A 256 -7.78 -24.74 28.56
N VAL A 257 -9.06 -24.81 28.96
CA VAL A 257 -10.19 -24.54 28.05
C VAL A 257 -10.21 -23.09 27.60
N TRP A 258 -10.05 -22.12 28.52
CA TRP A 258 -10.05 -20.70 28.15
C TRP A 258 -8.87 -20.36 27.23
N PHE A 259 -7.72 -21.01 27.41
CA PHE A 259 -6.51 -20.78 26.61
C PHE A 259 -6.68 -21.33 25.19
N ILE A 260 -7.23 -22.55 25.05
CA ILE A 260 -7.57 -23.11 23.74
C ILE A 260 -8.61 -22.24 23.02
N GLN A 261 -9.63 -21.75 23.75
CA GLN A 261 -10.63 -20.83 23.19
C GLN A 261 -10.01 -19.51 22.71
N TYR A 262 -9.03 -18.97 23.46
CA TYR A 262 -8.27 -17.80 23.04
C TYR A 262 -7.44 -18.07 21.77
N LEU A 263 -6.69 -19.17 21.71
CA LEU A 263 -5.90 -19.54 20.52
C LEU A 263 -6.80 -19.73 19.31
N GLN A 264 -7.92 -20.44 19.46
CA GLN A 264 -8.90 -20.61 18.41
C GLN A 264 -9.48 -19.27 17.94
N ALA A 265 -9.96 -18.43 18.86
CA ALA A 265 -10.59 -17.17 18.49
C ALA A 265 -9.59 -16.16 17.88
N SER A 266 -8.35 -16.09 18.37
CA SER A 266 -7.29 -15.27 17.76
C SER A 266 -6.91 -15.77 16.37
N ALA A 267 -6.84 -17.09 16.17
CA ALA A 267 -6.55 -17.68 14.87
C ALA A 267 -7.68 -17.41 13.85
N GLU A 268 -8.94 -17.45 14.26
CA GLU A 268 -10.09 -17.09 13.41
C GLU A 268 -10.04 -15.62 12.98
N MET A 269 -9.66 -14.73 13.89
CA MET A 269 -9.50 -13.30 13.57
C MET A 269 -8.31 -13.07 12.62
N ALA A 270 -7.17 -13.71 12.90
CA ALA A 270 -5.98 -13.66 12.06
C ALA A 270 -6.23 -14.23 10.66
N ALA A 271 -7.21 -15.12 10.49
CA ALA A 271 -7.57 -15.67 9.19
C ALA A 271 -8.17 -14.63 8.23
N ILE A 272 -8.81 -13.58 8.76
CA ILE A 272 -9.40 -12.50 7.95
C ILE A 272 -8.33 -11.49 7.55
N ASN A 273 -7.38 -11.22 8.44
CA ASN A 273 -6.33 -10.25 8.25
C ASN A 273 -5.16 -10.65 9.15
N PRO A 274 -4.14 -11.36 8.64
CA PRO A 274 -3.02 -11.79 9.47
C PRO A 274 -2.14 -10.60 9.88
N SER A 275 -2.33 -10.10 11.10
CA SER A 275 -1.52 -9.01 11.67
C SER A 275 -1.25 -9.23 13.17
N PRO A 276 -0.15 -8.65 13.72
CA PRO A 276 0.11 -8.73 15.16
C PRO A 276 -1.00 -8.08 15.98
N ASP A 277 -1.52 -6.95 15.50
CA ASP A 277 -2.48 -6.11 16.22
C ASP A 277 -3.83 -6.82 16.43
N ILE A 278 -4.18 -7.74 15.53
CA ILE A 278 -5.43 -8.50 15.62
C ILE A 278 -5.40 -9.55 16.72
N ILE A 279 -4.22 -10.07 17.05
CA ILE A 279 -4.04 -11.11 18.06
C ILE A 279 -3.88 -10.49 19.46
N ASP A 280 -3.33 -9.28 19.52
CA ASP A 280 -3.22 -8.46 20.74
C ASP A 280 -4.50 -7.63 21.03
N ASP A 281 -5.63 -8.01 20.42
CA ASP A 281 -6.89 -7.31 20.60
C ASP A 281 -7.38 -7.39 22.07
N CYS A 282 -7.59 -6.22 22.68
CA CYS A 282 -8.02 -6.10 24.07
C CYS A 282 -9.38 -6.78 24.34
N SER A 283 -10.28 -6.81 23.36
CA SER A 283 -11.59 -7.47 23.51
C SER A 283 -11.44 -8.99 23.55
N LEU A 284 -10.50 -9.53 22.77
CA LEU A 284 -10.18 -10.95 22.74
C LEU A 284 -9.50 -11.40 24.04
N ILE A 285 -8.53 -10.62 24.51
CA ILE A 285 -7.84 -10.86 25.79
C ILE A 285 -8.82 -10.79 26.95
N SER A 286 -9.71 -9.79 26.98
CA SER A 286 -10.70 -9.65 28.06
C SER A 286 -11.71 -10.81 28.08
N LYS A 287 -12.19 -11.29 26.92
CA LYS A 287 -13.04 -12.49 26.82
C LYS A 287 -12.32 -13.74 27.31
N ALA A 288 -11.05 -13.92 26.94
CA ALA A 288 -10.24 -15.03 27.42
C ALA A 288 -10.12 -15.03 28.95
N LEU A 289 -9.87 -13.86 29.55
CA LEU A 289 -9.74 -13.69 31.00
C LEU A 289 -11.07 -13.86 31.77
N GLN A 290 -12.24 -13.71 31.12
CA GLN A 290 -13.53 -14.05 31.74
C GLN A 290 -13.64 -15.55 32.05
N GLY A 291 -12.97 -16.42 31.29
CA GLY A 291 -12.90 -17.86 31.59
C GLY A 291 -12.22 -18.18 32.93
N ILE A 292 -11.45 -17.23 33.49
CA ILE A 292 -10.67 -17.37 34.74
C ILE A 292 -11.34 -16.56 35.89
N GLN A 293 -12.55 -16.05 35.68
CA GLN A 293 -13.24 -15.11 36.58
C GLN A 293 -13.38 -15.56 38.04
N ASN A 294 -13.37 -16.86 38.30
CA ASN A 294 -13.57 -17.42 39.64
C ASN A 294 -12.29 -17.46 40.50
N CYS A 295 -11.12 -17.05 39.97
CA CYS A 295 -9.82 -17.11 40.67
C CYS A 295 -9.04 -15.78 40.45
N PRO A 296 -9.17 -14.78 41.36
CA PRO A 296 -8.54 -13.45 41.21
C PRO A 296 -7.02 -13.48 41.01
N ASP A 297 -6.32 -14.39 41.70
CA ASP A 297 -4.86 -14.55 41.58
C ASP A 297 -4.44 -15.03 40.20
N CYS A 298 -5.19 -15.98 39.62
CA CYS A 298 -4.94 -16.45 38.26
C CYS A 298 -5.25 -15.37 37.24
N LYS A 299 -6.32 -14.59 37.42
CA LYS A 299 -6.63 -13.46 36.55
C LYS A 299 -5.50 -12.41 36.56
N GLY A 300 -4.99 -12.04 37.74
CA GLY A 300 -3.91 -11.06 37.88
C GLY A 300 -2.54 -11.56 37.40
N ARG A 301 -2.30 -12.88 37.45
CA ARG A 301 -1.09 -13.49 36.88
C ARG A 301 -1.16 -13.58 35.37
N MET A 302 -2.29 -14.07 34.83
CA MET A 302 -2.45 -14.26 33.38
C MET A 302 -2.52 -12.95 32.61
N SER A 303 -3.06 -11.87 33.20
CA SER A 303 -3.01 -10.55 32.56
C SER A 303 -1.59 -10.04 32.32
N LYS A 304 -0.59 -10.53 33.07
CA LYS A 304 0.82 -10.19 32.87
C LYS A 304 1.53 -11.14 31.90
N VAL A 305 1.22 -12.44 31.97
CA VAL A 305 1.89 -13.48 31.18
C VAL A 305 1.37 -13.55 29.74
N LEU A 306 0.08 -13.30 29.53
CA LEU A 306 -0.55 -13.47 28.21
C LEU A 306 0.01 -12.53 27.14
N PRO A 307 0.24 -11.22 27.38
CA PRO A 307 0.86 -10.34 26.38
C PRO A 307 2.29 -10.77 25.98
N GLU A 308 3.08 -11.24 26.96
CA GLU A 308 4.43 -11.77 26.71
C GLU A 308 4.35 -13.04 25.84
N PHE A 309 3.42 -13.95 26.14
CA PHE A 309 3.19 -15.13 25.32
C PHE A 309 2.75 -14.79 23.90
N ILE A 310 1.85 -13.82 23.72
CA ILE A 310 1.36 -13.38 22.41
C ILE A 310 2.51 -12.91 21.54
N SER A 311 3.31 -11.99 22.07
CA SER A 311 4.41 -11.35 21.34
C SER A 311 5.60 -12.27 21.09
N THR A 312 5.94 -13.15 22.05
CA THR A 312 7.17 -13.95 21.98
C THR A 312 6.97 -15.36 21.43
N GLN A 313 5.76 -15.91 21.47
CA GLN A 313 5.49 -17.29 21.07
C GLN A 313 4.38 -17.38 20.02
N TRP A 314 3.19 -16.88 20.34
CA TRP A 314 2.00 -17.15 19.52
C TRP A 314 2.06 -16.49 18.14
N TRP A 315 2.33 -15.19 18.08
CA TRP A 315 2.46 -14.49 16.80
C TRP A 315 3.64 -14.98 15.97
N PRO A 316 4.85 -15.21 16.54
CA PRO A 316 5.95 -15.86 15.82
C PRO A 316 5.58 -17.22 15.23
N HIS A 317 4.80 -18.05 15.95
CA HIS A 317 4.31 -19.33 15.45
C HIS A 317 3.37 -19.14 14.25
N ILE A 318 2.37 -18.28 14.36
CA ILE A 318 1.47 -17.94 13.24
C ILE A 318 2.25 -17.43 12.03
N LYS A 319 3.23 -16.54 12.25
CA LYS A 319 4.11 -16.03 11.20
C LYS A 319 4.90 -17.15 10.51
N SER A 320 5.39 -18.13 11.27
CA SER A 320 6.10 -19.29 10.74
C SER A 320 5.19 -20.14 9.86
N GLU A 321 3.94 -20.37 10.26
CA GLU A 321 2.96 -21.09 9.44
C GLU A 321 2.61 -20.33 8.15
N ILE A 322 2.39 -19.02 8.25
CA ILE A 322 2.13 -18.15 7.09
C ILE A 322 3.33 -18.12 6.14
N ALA A 323 4.56 -18.14 6.65
CA ALA A 323 5.77 -18.07 5.84
C ALA A 323 5.97 -19.29 4.93
N LYS A 324 5.31 -20.42 5.23
CA LYS A 324 5.29 -21.63 4.37
C LYS A 324 4.39 -21.47 3.14
N VAL A 325 3.50 -20.46 3.14
CA VAL A 325 2.63 -20.19 2.01
C VAL A 325 3.40 -19.40 0.96
N GLU A 326 3.55 -19.99 -0.22
CA GLU A 326 4.18 -19.34 -1.36
C GLU A 326 3.18 -18.47 -2.13
N LEU A 327 3.69 -17.36 -2.63
CA LEU A 327 2.96 -16.46 -3.52
C LEU A 327 3.33 -16.83 -4.95
N ASP A 328 2.36 -17.38 -5.67
CA ASP A 328 2.50 -17.79 -7.07
C ASP A 328 2.25 -16.56 -7.95
N LEU A 329 3.31 -16.04 -8.58
CA LEU A 329 3.23 -14.95 -9.55
C LEU A 329 3.89 -15.35 -10.85
N GLU A 330 3.15 -15.20 -11.92
CA GLU A 330 3.66 -15.25 -13.28
C GLU A 330 4.10 -13.82 -13.64
N PHE A 331 5.39 -13.68 -13.95
CA PHE A 331 6.02 -12.44 -14.40
C PHE A 331 6.50 -12.63 -15.84
#